data_AF-A0A1W9XBE8-F1
#
_entry.id   AF-A0A1W9XBE8-F1
#
_cell.length_a   1.000
_cell.length_b   1.000
_cell.length_c   1.000
_cell.angle_alpha   90.00
_cell.angle_beta   90.00
_cell.angle_gamma   90.00
#
_symmetry.space_group_name_H-M   'P 1'
#
loop_
_entity.id
_entity.type
_entity.pdbx_description
1 polymer ?
#
loop_
_entity_poly.entity_id
_entity_poly.type
_entity_poly.pdbx_seq_one_letter_code
_entity_poly.pdbx_strand_id
1 'polypeptide(L)' 'MIAKELYRLIQEVEELEKRIRAAPYEKREKMKYQLLKLKAERDHMRKILDGRKDAPAHAKKYYF' A
#
# COMPACT_ATOMS: atom_id res chain seq x y z
N MET A 1 -5.89 7.80 -9.71
CA MET A 1 -6.83 7.66 -8.56
C MET A 1 -6.13 6.90 -7.45
N ILE A 2 -6.15 7.42 -6.22
CA ILE A 2 -5.39 6.84 -5.08
C ILE A 2 -5.84 5.39 -4.76
N ALA A 3 -7.14 5.09 -4.87
CA ALA A 3 -7.65 3.73 -4.66
C ALA A 3 -7.11 2.71 -5.68
N LYS A 4 -6.96 3.11 -6.95
CA LYS A 4 -6.39 2.26 -8.00
C LYS A 4 -4.91 1.99 -7.76
N GLU A 5 -4.18 3.00 -7.30
CA GLU A 5 -2.76 2.87 -6.97
C GLU A 5 -2.54 1.94 -5.77
N LEU A 6 -3.36 2.08 -4.72
CA LEU A 6 -3.32 1.18 -3.57
C LEU A 6 -3.62 -0.26 -3.98
N TYR A 7 -4.60 -0.48 -4.86
CA TYR A 7 -4.92 -1.81 -5.37
C TYR A 7 -3.76 -2.42 -6.17
N ARG A 8 -3.09 -1.62 -7.00
CA ARG A 8 -1.89 -2.05 -7.73
C ARG A 8 -0.77 -2.45 -6.77
N LEU A 9 -0.48 -1.63 -5.75
CA LEU A 9 0.54 -1.93 -4.75
C LEU A 9 0.23 -3.22 -3.96
N ILE A 10 -1.05 -3.48 -3.67
CA ILE A 10 -1.49 -4.74 -3.05
C ILE A 10 -1.16 -5.93 -3.95
N GLN A 11 -1.53 -5.87 -5.23
CA GLN A 11 -1.24 -6.93 -6.20
C GLN A 11 0.27 -7.16 -6.37
N GLU A 12 1.07 -6.10 -6.46
CA GLU A 12 2.52 -6.20 -6.62
C GLU A 12 3.19 -6.85 -5.39
N VAL A 13 2.72 -6.53 -4.17
CA VAL A 13 3.15 -7.20 -2.93
C VAL A 13 2.81 -8.69 -2.97
N GLU A 14 1.57 -9.06 -3.31
CA GLU A 14 1.13 -10.46 -3.36
C GLU A 14 1.90 -11.28 -4.41
N GLU A 15 2.11 -10.71 -5.58
CA GLU A 15 2.86 -11.32 -6.68
C GLU A 15 4.33 -11.55 -6.28
N LEU A 16 4.97 -10.55 -5.65
CA LEU A 16 6.34 -10.67 -5.18
C LEU A 16 6.48 -11.67 -4.02
N GLU A 17 5.51 -11.76 -3.10
CA GLU A 17 5.48 -12.78 -2.06
C GLU A 17 5.36 -14.20 -2.64
N LYS A 18 4.55 -14.39 -3.68
CA LYS A 18 4.47 -15.67 -4.40
C LYS A 18 5.82 -16.02 -5.05
N ARG A 19 6.45 -15.05 -5.73
CA ARG A 19 7.76 -15.25 -6.36
C ARG A 19 8.85 -15.57 -5.35
N ILE A 20 8.88 -14.91 -4.18
CA ILE A 20 9.84 -15.20 -3.11
C ILE A 20 9.65 -16.63 -2.59
N ARG A 21 8.41 -17.08 -2.40
CA ARG A 21 8.13 -18.45 -1.95
C ARG A 21 8.61 -19.50 -2.96
N ALA A 22 8.46 -19.22 -4.26
CA ALA A 22 8.91 -20.11 -5.33
C ALA A 22 10.41 -20.02 -5.65
N ALA A 23 11.09 -18.92 -5.29
CA ALA A 23 12.48 -18.69 -5.63
C ALA A 23 13.46 -19.49 -4.75
N PRO A 24 14.65 -19.86 -5.26
CA PRO A 24 15.77 -20.39 -4.46
C PRO A 24 16.28 -19.36 -3.43
N TYR A 25 16.77 -19.83 -2.29
CA TYR A 25 17.13 -19.00 -1.12
C TYR A 25 18.07 -17.83 -1.46
N GLU A 26 19.08 -18.08 -2.29
CA GLU A 26 20.08 -17.09 -2.74
C GLU A 26 19.45 -15.90 -3.48
N LYS A 27 18.33 -16.12 -4.18
CA LYS A 27 17.61 -15.05 -4.91
C LYS A 27 16.54 -14.38 -4.05
N ARG A 28 16.16 -14.98 -2.92
CA ARG A 28 15.12 -14.43 -2.02
C ARG A 28 15.56 -13.14 -1.35
N GLU A 29 16.85 -12.98 -1.05
CA GLU A 29 17.32 -11.82 -0.27
C GLU A 29 17.06 -10.49 -0.98
N LYS A 30 17.44 -10.38 -2.26
CA LYS A 30 17.15 -9.19 -3.08
C LYS A 30 15.64 -8.94 -3.23
N MET A 31 14.86 -9.99 -3.41
CA MET A 31 13.41 -9.89 -3.54
C MET A 31 12.73 -9.49 -2.22
N LYS A 32 13.23 -9.95 -1.06
CA LYS A 32 12.74 -9.55 0.27
C LYS A 32 12.96 -8.06 0.51
N TYR A 33 14.10 -7.52 0.09
CA TYR A 33 14.36 -6.08 0.17
C TYR A 33 13.36 -5.28 -0.67
N GLN A 34 13.10 -5.71 -1.91
CA GLN A 34 12.06 -5.11 -2.76
C GLN A 34 10.67 -5.21 -2.14
N LEU A 35 10.35 -6.34 -1.51
CA LEU A 35 9.07 -6.54 -0.82
C LEU A 35 8.88 -5.58 0.35
N LEU A 36 9.92 -5.34 1.14
CA LEU A 36 9.87 -4.36 2.24
C LEU A 36 9.55 -2.96 1.72
N LYS A 37 10.20 -2.54 0.63
CA LYS A 37 9.95 -1.24 0.00
C LYS A 37 8.50 -1.11 -0.48
N LEU A 38 7.99 -2.11 -1.20
CA LEU A 38 6.60 -2.12 -1.68
C LEU A 38 5.57 -2.12 -0.55
N LYS A 39 5.84 -2.83 0.55
CA LYS A 39 4.97 -2.79 1.75
C LYS A 39 4.95 -1.41 2.38
N ALA A 40 6.11 -0.76 2.52
CA ALA A 40 6.19 0.59 3.06
C ALA A 40 5.42 1.61 2.20
N GLU A 41 5.51 1.49 0.87
CA GLU A 41 4.79 2.35 -0.06
C GLU A 41 3.27 2.14 -0.01
N ARG A 42 2.82 0.87 0.02
CA ARG A 42 1.41 0.51 0.23
C ARG A 42 0.89 1.10 1.55
N ASP A 43 1.64 0.96 2.63
CA ASP A 43 1.23 1.41 3.95
C ASP A 43 1.18 2.94 4.03
N HIS A 44 2.11 3.63 3.36
CA HIS A 44 2.06 5.09 3.21
C HIS A 44 0.81 5.54 2.43
N MET A 45 0.52 4.88 1.31
CA MET A 45 -0.65 5.19 0.47
C MET A 45 -1.97 4.93 1.23
N ARG A 46 -2.00 3.87 2.04
CA ARG A 46 -3.13 3.56 2.92
C ARG A 46 -3.33 4.63 3.98
N LYS A 47 -2.25 5.09 4.65
CA LYS A 47 -2.30 6.21 5.59
C LYS A 47 -2.79 7.51 4.95
N ILE A 48 -2.38 7.81 3.72
CA ILE A 48 -2.89 8.98 2.98
C ILE A 48 -4.39 8.85 2.72
N LEU A 49 -4.84 7.66 2.30
CA LEU A 49 -6.26 7.41 2.03
C LEU A 49 -7.09 7.49 3.32
N ASP A 50 -6.60 6.93 4.42
CA ASP A 50 -7.29 6.92 5.72
C ASP A 50 -7.28 8.33 6.34
N GLY A 51 -6.16 9.05 6.32
CA GLY A 51 -6.10 10.45 6.75
C GLY A 51 -6.94 11.41 5.89
N ARG A 52 -7.23 11.06 4.63
CA ARG A 52 -8.22 11.77 3.80
C ARG A 52 -9.67 11.39 4.14
N LYS A 53 -9.93 10.21 4.71
CA LYS A 53 -11.25 9.81 5.22
C LYS A 53 -11.59 10.50 6.54
N ASP A 54 -10.59 10.80 7.35
CA ASP A 54 -10.75 11.52 8.63
C ASP A 54 -10.90 13.04 8.47
N ALA A 55 -10.69 13.59 7.27
CA ALA A 55 -11.10 14.95 6.97
C ALA A 55 -12.65 15.01 6.93
N PRO A 56 -13.32 15.77 7.81
CA PRO A 56 -14.76 15.74 7.90
C PRO A 56 -15.37 16.27 6.60
N ALA A 57 -15.98 15.38 5.82
CA ALA A 57 -16.77 15.71 4.64
C ALA A 57 -18.10 16.44 4.99
N HIS A 58 -18.26 16.96 6.21
CA HIS A 58 -19.44 17.71 6.63
C HIS A 58 -19.15 18.83 7.64
N ALA A 59 -18.15 19.68 7.44
CA ALA A 59 -18.25 21.04 7.99
C ALA A 59 -19.30 21.86 7.20
N LYS A 60 -20.53 21.32 7.07
CA LYS A 60 -21.69 22.11 6.63
C LYS A 60 -22.00 23.06 7.77
N LYS A 61 -21.70 24.32 7.51
CA LYS A 61 -22.43 25.51 7.98
C LYS A 61 -23.76 25.15 8.66
N TYR A 62 -23.81 25.32 9.97
CA TYR A 62 -25.05 25.76 10.63
C TYR A 62 -24.71 27.04 11.36
N TYR A 63 -25.27 28.13 10.84
CA TYR A 63 -25.51 29.36 11.59
C TYR A 63 -26.38 29.00 12.79
N PHE A 64 -25.96 29.40 14.00
CA PHE A 64 -26.83 29.93 15.05
C PHE A 64 -26.01 30.90 15.89
#